data_AF-A0A0N0CFU7-F1
#
_entry.id   AF-A0A0N0CFU7-F1
#
_cell.length_a   1.000
_cell.length_b   1.000
_cell.length_c   1.000
_cell.angle_alpha   90.00
_cell.angle_beta   90.00
_cell.angle_gamma   90.00
#
_symmetry.space_group_name_H-M   'P 1'
#
loop_
_entity.id
_entity.type
_entity.pdbx_description
1 polymer ?
#
loop_
_entity_poly.entity_id
_entity_poly.type
_entity_poly.pdbx_seq_one_letter_code
_entity_poly.pdbx_strand_id
1 'polypeptide(L)'
;MRTEKIIIILVLILTFSCQKEKKESESKNDSKIELEKEKSETEFKSVSDTNPISKNDSENVTFRNITDLEKYNGFEKVSAQVLGNSDKALVYIQKDSLKVLILEKIIKNSSPKPNYSILDEVNLIFKNSDQYVALTQCELIENPNERMVFSLVENEDVEFFDKILKTWFIDLKENKFKEIESKKVKCENEWFGYDG
;
A
#
# COMPACT_ATOMS: atom_id res chain seq x y z
N MET A 1 56.97 25.36 -21.68
CA MET A 1 56.09 24.37 -21.03
C MET A 1 55.09 25.15 -20.18
N ARG A 2 53.77 25.03 -20.26
CA ARG A 2 52.84 24.08 -20.87
C ARG A 2 51.63 24.88 -21.38
N THR A 3 51.11 24.50 -22.52
CA THR A 3 49.81 24.92 -23.03
C THR A 3 48.72 24.21 -22.26
N GLU A 4 47.92 24.94 -21.48
CA GLU A 4 46.68 24.40 -20.93
C GLU A 4 45.51 24.78 -21.85
N LYS A 5 44.86 23.73 -22.35
CA LYS A 5 43.77 23.78 -23.32
C LYS A 5 42.49 24.20 -22.61
N ILE A 6 41.92 25.35 -22.98
CA ILE A 6 40.57 25.73 -22.61
C ILE A 6 39.61 24.99 -23.55
N ILE A 7 38.83 24.05 -23.01
CA ILE A 7 37.75 23.40 -23.75
C ILE A 7 36.44 24.07 -23.32
N ILE A 8 35.89 24.88 -24.22
CA ILE A 8 34.55 25.44 -24.15
C ILE A 8 33.58 24.37 -24.65
N ILE A 9 32.61 23.96 -23.83
CA ILE A 9 31.47 23.16 -24.30
C ILE A 9 30.21 24.01 -24.14
N LEU A 10 29.77 24.51 -25.29
CA LEU A 10 28.48 25.16 -25.51
C LEU A 10 27.45 24.04 -25.70
N VAL A 11 26.45 23.91 -24.83
CA VAL A 11 25.30 23.01 -25.07
C VAL A 11 24.06 23.86 -25.34
N LEU A 12 23.77 24.02 -26.64
CA LEU A 12 22.47 24.43 -27.16
C LEU A 12 21.51 23.24 -27.03
N ILE A 13 20.48 23.36 -26.20
CA ILE A 13 19.33 22.45 -26.26
C ILE A 13 18.19 23.20 -26.97
N LEU A 14 18.04 22.91 -28.26
CA LEU A 14 16.85 23.18 -29.04
C LEU A 14 15.79 22.14 -28.68
N THR A 15 14.85 22.45 -27.79
CA THR A 15 13.61 21.66 -27.71
C THR A 15 12.63 22.17 -28.75
N PHE A 16 12.56 21.39 -29.82
CA PHE A 16 11.57 21.43 -30.88
C PHE A 16 10.13 21.47 -30.34
N SER A 17 9.33 22.36 -30.93
CA SER A 17 7.88 22.39 -30.87
C SER A 17 7.24 21.09 -31.36
N CYS A 18 6.35 20.53 -30.56
CA CYS A 18 5.18 19.80 -31.07
C CYS A 18 3.91 20.46 -30.50
N GLN A 19 3.37 21.41 -31.25
CA GLN A 19 1.95 21.76 -31.21
C GLN A 19 1.25 21.02 -32.34
N LYS A 20 0.17 20.31 -32.00
CA LYS A 20 -1.01 19.94 -32.81
C LYS A 20 -1.83 18.97 -31.94
N GLU A 21 -3.14 19.04 -31.81
CA GLU A 21 -4.19 19.92 -32.34
C GLU A 21 -5.45 19.60 -31.51
N LYS A 22 -6.29 20.60 -31.21
CA LYS A 22 -7.63 20.36 -30.68
C LYS A 22 -8.53 19.82 -31.81
N LYS A 23 -9.39 18.84 -31.50
CA LYS A 23 -10.73 18.72 -32.08
C LYS A 23 -11.68 18.04 -31.09
N GLU A 24 -12.71 18.78 -30.70
CA GLU A 24 -13.96 18.23 -30.18
C GLU A 24 -14.70 17.49 -31.31
N SER A 25 -15.40 16.41 -30.97
CA SER A 25 -16.73 16.17 -31.53
C SER A 25 -17.54 15.34 -30.53
N GLU A 26 -18.62 15.93 -30.03
CA GLU A 26 -19.75 15.20 -29.46
C GLU A 26 -20.33 14.23 -30.48
N SER A 27 -20.77 13.06 -30.00
CA SER A 27 -21.87 12.32 -30.62
C SER A 27 -22.49 11.39 -29.58
N LYS A 28 -23.72 11.74 -29.18
CA LYS A 28 -24.66 10.85 -28.51
C LYS A 28 -25.12 9.78 -29.50
N ASN A 29 -25.17 8.52 -29.09
CA ASN A 29 -26.43 7.79 -29.14
C ASN A 29 -26.38 6.45 -28.42
N ASP A 30 -27.45 6.22 -27.67
CA ASP A 30 -27.88 4.95 -27.09
C ASP A 30 -27.98 3.85 -28.14
N SER A 31 -27.55 2.64 -27.79
CA SER A 31 -28.25 1.43 -28.25
C SER A 31 -28.06 0.28 -27.26
N LYS A 32 -29.12 0.07 -26.50
CA LYS A 32 -29.54 -1.17 -25.86
C LYS A 32 -29.57 -2.31 -26.88
N ILE A 33 -28.82 -3.38 -26.68
CA ILE A 33 -29.15 -4.71 -27.21
C ILE A 33 -28.88 -5.76 -26.15
N GLU A 34 -29.98 -6.39 -25.75
CA GLU A 34 -30.13 -7.59 -24.95
C GLU A 34 -30.10 -8.78 -25.91
N LEU A 35 -29.35 -9.84 -25.59
CA LEU A 35 -29.55 -11.15 -26.21
C LEU A 35 -29.10 -12.25 -25.24
N GLU A 36 -30.09 -13.04 -24.85
CA GLU A 36 -30.00 -14.21 -23.98
C GLU A 36 -29.36 -15.43 -24.67
N LYS A 37 -28.91 -16.35 -23.80
CA LYS A 37 -28.78 -17.81 -23.91
C LYS A 37 -27.60 -18.37 -24.73
N GLU A 38 -26.74 -19.14 -24.05
CA GLU A 38 -26.97 -20.58 -23.95
C GLU A 38 -26.21 -21.24 -22.78
N LYS A 39 -26.87 -22.26 -22.23
CA LYS A 39 -26.40 -23.22 -21.23
C LYS A 39 -25.59 -24.31 -21.93
N SER A 40 -24.47 -24.74 -21.37
CA SER A 40 -24.13 -26.17 -21.35
C SER A 40 -23.22 -26.51 -20.18
N GLU A 41 -23.76 -27.30 -19.26
CA GLU A 41 -23.01 -28.06 -18.26
C GLU A 41 -22.24 -29.17 -18.96
N THR A 42 -20.97 -29.38 -18.60
CA THR A 42 -20.42 -30.75 -18.52
C THR A 42 -19.28 -30.79 -17.50
N GLU A 43 -19.50 -31.58 -16.45
CA GLU A 43 -18.49 -32.00 -15.49
C GLU A 43 -17.41 -32.84 -16.16
N PHE A 44 -16.14 -32.62 -15.82
CA PHE A 44 -15.11 -33.67 -15.85
C PHE A 44 -14.21 -33.52 -14.62
N LYS A 45 -14.32 -34.48 -13.70
CA LYS A 45 -13.30 -34.76 -12.68
C LYS A 45 -12.22 -35.65 -13.29
N SER A 46 -10.95 -35.27 -13.12
CA SER A 46 -9.85 -36.24 -13.00
C SER A 46 -8.70 -35.62 -12.20
N VAL A 47 -8.47 -36.22 -11.05
CA VAL A 47 -7.32 -36.00 -10.15
C VAL A 47 -6.08 -36.66 -10.76
N SER A 48 -4.94 -35.97 -10.78
CA SER A 48 -3.63 -36.63 -10.66
C SER A 48 -2.53 -35.65 -10.26
N ASP A 49 -2.08 -35.79 -9.01
CA ASP A 49 -0.75 -35.59 -8.47
C ASP A 49 0.23 -34.67 -9.21
N THR A 50 0.59 -33.56 -8.57
CA THR A 50 1.90 -32.93 -8.77
C THR A 50 2.40 -32.38 -7.44
N ASN A 51 3.63 -32.73 -7.08
CA ASN A 51 4.40 -32.21 -5.94
C ASN A 51 4.33 -30.67 -5.84
N PRO A 52 4.35 -30.07 -4.64
CA PRO A 52 4.27 -28.62 -4.51
C PRO A 52 5.63 -28.01 -4.86
N ILE A 53 5.76 -27.57 -6.11
CA ILE A 53 6.67 -26.50 -6.47
C ILE A 53 5.80 -25.40 -7.07
N SER A 54 5.46 -24.39 -6.28
CA SER A 54 5.31 -23.04 -6.83
C SER A 54 5.88 -22.01 -5.85
N LYS A 55 7.08 -21.54 -6.18
CA LYS A 55 7.44 -20.14 -5.95
C LYS A 55 6.67 -19.33 -7.01
N ASN A 56 6.05 -18.24 -6.57
CA ASN A 56 5.57 -17.09 -7.36
C ASN A 56 4.19 -17.15 -8.03
N ASP A 57 3.11 -17.25 -7.25
CA ASP A 57 1.75 -16.89 -7.72
C ASP A 57 1.17 -15.62 -7.06
N SER A 58 1.95 -14.89 -6.24
CA SER A 58 1.40 -13.75 -5.47
C SER A 58 1.20 -12.46 -6.26
N GLU A 59 1.67 -12.36 -7.51
CA GLU A 59 1.79 -11.05 -8.18
C GLU A 59 0.48 -10.50 -8.78
N ASN A 60 -0.65 -11.21 -8.79
CA ASN A 60 -1.89 -10.68 -9.39
C ASN A 60 -3.19 -11.05 -8.65
N VAL A 61 -3.12 -11.41 -7.37
CA VAL A 61 -4.35 -11.74 -6.63
C VAL A 61 -5.09 -10.45 -6.27
N THR A 62 -6.28 -10.27 -6.87
CA THR A 62 -7.21 -9.22 -6.46
C THR A 62 -8.18 -9.75 -5.42
N PHE A 63 -8.48 -8.94 -4.41
CA PHE A 63 -9.36 -9.33 -3.31
C PHE A 63 -10.26 -8.16 -2.91
N ARG A 64 -11.31 -8.46 -2.13
CA ARG A 64 -12.22 -7.45 -1.57
C ARG A 64 -11.91 -7.16 -0.11
N ASN A 65 -11.60 -8.19 0.66
CA ASN A 65 -11.12 -8.08 2.02
C ASN A 65 -9.83 -8.89 2.15
N ILE A 66 -8.81 -8.33 2.80
CA ILE A 66 -7.48 -8.94 2.89
C ILE A 66 -7.54 -10.30 3.60
N THR A 67 -8.47 -10.45 4.55
CA THR A 67 -8.68 -11.69 5.32
C THR A 67 -9.38 -12.79 4.52
N ASP A 68 -9.88 -12.49 3.32
CA ASP A 68 -10.45 -13.50 2.40
C ASP A 68 -9.34 -14.28 1.68
N LEU A 69 -8.10 -13.76 1.66
CA LEU A 69 -6.96 -14.47 1.11
C LEU A 69 -6.56 -15.62 2.03
N GLU A 70 -6.30 -16.78 1.45
CA GLU A 70 -5.94 -18.00 2.20
C GLU A 70 -4.77 -17.78 3.18
N LYS A 71 -3.74 -17.04 2.75
CA LYS A 71 -2.58 -16.67 3.59
C LYS A 71 -2.97 -15.93 4.88
N TYR A 72 -4.07 -15.17 4.85
CA TYR A 72 -4.53 -14.35 5.97
C TYR A 72 -5.80 -14.88 6.61
N ASN A 73 -6.13 -16.16 6.39
CA ASN A 73 -7.28 -16.78 7.02
C ASN A 73 -7.14 -16.82 8.55
N GLY A 74 -8.17 -16.34 9.24
CA GLY A 74 -8.22 -16.22 10.70
C GLY A 74 -7.36 -15.09 11.27
N PHE A 75 -6.87 -14.16 10.45
CA PHE A 75 -6.36 -12.88 10.95
C PHE A 75 -7.53 -11.95 11.29
N GLU A 76 -7.33 -11.15 12.32
CA GLU A 76 -8.19 -10.03 12.67
C GLU A 76 -7.67 -8.76 11.99
N LYS A 77 -8.58 -7.95 11.43
CA LYS A 77 -8.23 -6.62 10.92
C LYS A 77 -8.28 -5.61 12.06
N VAL A 78 -7.13 -4.99 12.35
CA VAL A 78 -6.99 -3.99 13.42
C VAL A 78 -7.33 -2.59 12.90
N SER A 79 -6.70 -2.18 11.80
CA SER A 79 -6.95 -0.87 11.20
C SER A 79 -6.70 -0.87 9.69
N ALA A 80 -7.28 0.12 9.02
CA ALA A 80 -6.96 0.42 7.62
C ALA A 80 -7.20 1.89 7.33
N GLN A 81 -6.37 2.45 6.44
CA GLN A 81 -6.46 3.85 6.07
C GLN A 81 -5.97 4.07 4.63
N VAL A 82 -6.56 5.05 3.95
CA VAL A 82 -6.11 5.49 2.63
C VAL A 82 -4.93 6.44 2.82
N LEU A 83 -3.88 6.27 2.02
CA LEU A 83 -2.64 7.03 2.14
C LEU A 83 -2.67 8.26 1.25
N GLY A 84 -2.86 9.42 1.87
CA GLY A 84 -2.88 10.72 1.19
C GLY A 84 -3.89 10.78 0.04
N ASN A 85 -3.55 11.52 -1.01
CA ASN A 85 -4.36 11.62 -2.23
C ASN A 85 -3.95 10.55 -3.26
N SER A 86 -3.87 9.28 -2.85
CA SER A 86 -3.42 8.18 -3.70
C SER A 86 -4.44 7.06 -3.83
N ASP A 87 -4.15 6.11 -4.71
CA ASP A 87 -4.85 4.85 -4.86
C ASP A 87 -4.27 3.76 -3.95
N LYS A 88 -3.71 4.12 -2.79
CA LYS A 88 -3.04 3.18 -1.89
C LYS A 88 -3.62 3.25 -0.50
N ALA A 89 -3.58 2.12 0.20
CA ALA A 89 -3.98 2.02 1.58
C ALA A 89 -2.95 1.23 2.39
N LEU A 90 -2.89 1.56 3.68
CA LEU A 90 -2.18 0.81 4.69
C LEU A 90 -3.20 0.01 5.48
N VAL A 91 -2.96 -1.29 5.62
CA VAL A 91 -3.78 -2.19 6.42
C VAL A 91 -2.92 -2.85 7.48
N TYR A 92 -3.45 -2.92 8.70
CA TYR A 92 -2.85 -3.65 9.80
C TYR A 92 -3.76 -4.80 10.21
N ILE A 93 -3.24 -6.01 10.10
CA ILE A 93 -3.89 -7.24 10.55
C ILE A 93 -3.03 -7.97 11.57
N GLN A 94 -3.66 -8.80 12.39
CA GLN A 94 -2.99 -9.58 13.42
C GLN A 94 -3.55 -10.97 13.60
N LYS A 95 -2.69 -11.88 14.08
CA LYS A 95 -3.05 -13.20 14.55
C LYS A 95 -2.06 -13.63 15.62
N ASP A 96 -2.54 -13.78 16.85
CA ASP A 96 -1.69 -14.06 18.02
C ASP A 96 -0.51 -13.05 18.10
N SER A 97 0.72 -13.55 18.21
CA SER A 97 1.97 -12.78 18.20
C SER A 97 2.33 -12.15 16.85
N LEU A 98 1.73 -12.59 15.75
CA LEU A 98 2.08 -12.15 14.41
C LEU A 98 1.26 -10.93 14.00
N LYS A 99 1.97 -9.86 13.67
CA LYS A 99 1.42 -8.59 13.19
C LYS A 99 1.89 -8.37 11.76
N VAL A 100 0.98 -7.95 10.89
CA VAL A 100 1.29 -7.74 9.47
C VAL A 100 0.79 -6.37 9.05
N LEU A 101 1.71 -5.55 8.54
CA LEU A 101 1.35 -4.33 7.82
C LEU A 101 1.39 -4.61 6.33
N ILE A 102 0.38 -4.16 5.63
CA ILE A 102 0.17 -4.44 4.21
C ILE A 102 -0.04 -3.11 3.52
N LEU A 103 0.80 -2.83 2.54
CA LEU A 103 0.58 -1.76 1.59
C LEU A 103 -0.20 -2.36 0.44
N GLU A 104 -1.38 -1.81 0.17
CA GLU A 104 -2.26 -2.29 -0.90
C GLU A 104 -2.58 -1.17 -1.89
N LYS A 105 -2.83 -1.56 -3.14
CA LYS A 105 -3.38 -0.70 -4.18
C LYS A 105 -4.89 -0.89 -4.24
N ILE A 106 -5.61 0.22 -4.22
CA ILE A 106 -7.05 0.30 -4.39
C ILE A 106 -7.37 0.29 -5.89
N ILE A 107 -8.04 -0.76 -6.33
CA ILE A 107 -8.48 -0.95 -7.72
C ILE A 107 -9.95 -0.53 -7.81
N LYS A 108 -10.17 0.68 -8.33
CA LYS A 108 -11.52 1.17 -8.65
C LYS A 108 -12.04 0.45 -9.88
N ASN A 109 -13.18 -0.22 -9.72
CA ASN A 109 -13.95 -0.81 -10.82
C ASN A 109 -15.33 -0.14 -10.89
N SER A 110 -16.19 -0.59 -11.81
CA SER A 110 -17.58 -0.12 -11.92
C SER A 110 -18.47 -0.57 -10.75
N SER A 111 -17.95 -1.39 -9.82
CA SER A 111 -18.69 -1.87 -8.66
C SER A 111 -18.61 -0.85 -7.51
N PRO A 112 -19.65 -0.76 -6.65
CA PRO A 112 -19.67 0.18 -5.53
C PRO A 112 -18.60 -0.10 -4.48
N LYS A 113 -18.03 -1.31 -4.47
CA LYS A 113 -16.95 -1.71 -3.57
C LYS A 113 -15.66 -1.92 -4.39
N PRO A 114 -14.55 -1.27 -4.03
CA PRO A 114 -13.27 -1.46 -4.71
C PRO A 114 -12.76 -2.90 -4.52
N ASN A 115 -11.84 -3.29 -5.39
CA ASN A 115 -10.95 -4.42 -5.16
C ASN A 115 -9.58 -3.89 -4.75
N TYR A 116 -8.71 -4.78 -4.30
CA TYR A 116 -7.37 -4.44 -3.83
C TYR A 116 -6.34 -5.43 -4.35
N SER A 117 -5.08 -5.01 -4.44
CA SER A 117 -3.92 -5.86 -4.69
C SER A 117 -2.79 -5.51 -3.73
N ILE A 118 -2.05 -6.51 -3.24
CA ILE A 118 -0.91 -6.28 -2.34
C ILE A 118 0.24 -5.66 -3.14
N LEU A 119 0.86 -4.62 -2.58
CA LEU A 119 2.06 -3.97 -3.12
C LEU A 119 3.31 -4.37 -2.35
N ASP A 120 3.23 -4.36 -1.03
CA ASP A 120 4.32 -4.73 -0.13
C ASP A 120 3.75 -5.17 1.22
N GLU A 121 4.56 -5.87 2.01
CA GLU A 121 4.19 -6.34 3.34
C GLU A 121 5.38 -6.35 4.29
N VAL A 122 5.10 -6.11 5.57
CA VAL A 122 6.06 -6.35 6.65
C VAL A 122 5.41 -7.22 7.72
N ASN A 123 6.12 -8.28 8.10
CA ASN A 123 5.69 -9.25 9.09
C ASN A 123 6.51 -9.09 10.36
N LEU A 124 5.85 -9.00 11.51
CA LEU A 124 6.49 -8.79 12.82
C LEU A 124 5.97 -9.80 13.82
N ILE A 125 6.88 -10.41 14.58
CA ILE A 125 6.53 -11.37 15.63
C ILE A 125 6.92 -10.75 16.97
N PHE A 126 5.92 -10.54 17.84
CA PHE A 126 6.13 -10.08 19.21
C PHE A 126 6.02 -11.24 20.18
N LYS A 127 6.85 -11.26 21.24
CA LYS A 127 6.85 -12.37 22.20
C LYS A 127 5.54 -12.49 22.99
N ASN A 128 4.85 -11.37 23.21
CA ASN A 128 3.61 -11.31 23.96
C ASN A 128 2.44 -11.10 22.98
N SER A 129 1.62 -12.12 22.78
CA SER A 129 0.44 -12.06 21.90
C SER A 129 -0.63 -11.10 22.40
N ASP A 130 -0.73 -10.94 23.72
CA ASP A 130 -1.84 -10.25 24.38
C ASP A 130 -1.57 -8.75 24.52
N GLN A 131 -0.34 -8.32 24.21
CA GLN A 131 0.03 -6.93 24.21
C GLN A 131 -0.64 -6.22 23.04
N TYR A 132 -1.48 -5.24 23.35
CA TYR A 132 -2.02 -4.34 22.35
C TYR A 132 -0.90 -3.46 21.79
N VAL A 133 -0.77 -3.48 20.47
CA VAL A 133 0.19 -2.69 19.72
C VAL A 133 -0.60 -1.84 18.72
N ALA A 134 -0.55 -0.53 18.89
CA ALA A 134 -1.24 0.39 18.02
C ALA A 134 -0.39 0.73 16.80
N LEU A 135 -1.04 0.87 15.64
CA LEU A 135 -0.45 1.52 14.48
C LEU A 135 -0.84 3.00 14.52
N THR A 136 0.14 3.88 14.54
CA THR A 136 -0.07 5.34 14.56
C THR A 136 0.72 6.04 13.47
N GLN A 137 0.19 7.16 12.98
CA GLN A 137 0.92 8.08 12.12
C GLN A 137 1.87 8.90 12.98
N CYS A 138 3.10 9.09 12.50
CA CYS A 138 4.12 9.86 13.19
C CYS A 138 4.71 10.91 12.25
N GLU A 139 5.49 11.81 12.82
CA GLU A 139 6.22 12.84 12.08
C GLU A 139 7.73 12.58 12.18
N LEU A 140 8.48 12.91 11.13
CA LEU A 140 9.94 12.99 11.24
C LEU A 140 10.31 14.24 12.06
N ILE A 141 11.25 14.10 13.00
CA ILE A 141 11.75 15.23 13.80
C ILE A 141 12.41 16.29 12.91
N GLU A 142 13.20 15.85 11.92
CA GLU A 142 13.94 16.76 11.02
C GLU A 142 13.06 17.33 9.90
N ASN A 143 11.95 16.68 9.56
CA ASN A 143 11.05 17.11 8.49
C ASN A 143 9.59 16.75 8.82
N PRO A 144 8.93 17.51 9.70
CA PRO A 144 7.59 17.17 10.19
C PRO A 144 6.50 17.23 9.11
N ASN A 145 6.79 17.84 7.95
CA ASN A 145 5.85 17.90 6.84
C ASN A 145 5.74 16.57 6.06
N GLU A 146 6.62 15.60 6.33
CA GLU A 146 6.53 14.27 5.73
C GLU A 146 5.43 13.44 6.42
N ARG A 147 4.41 13.04 5.67
CA ARG A 147 3.17 12.46 6.22
C ARG A 147 3.05 10.95 6.06
N MET A 148 4.05 10.30 5.45
CA MET A 148 4.03 8.86 5.17
C MET A 148 4.86 8.07 6.18
N VAL A 149 4.88 8.49 7.44
CA VAL A 149 5.62 7.83 8.51
C VAL A 149 4.66 7.19 9.49
N PHE A 150 4.85 5.89 9.72
CA PHE A 150 4.00 5.09 10.59
C PHE A 150 4.84 4.27 11.55
N SER A 151 4.34 4.15 12.78
CA SER A 151 4.98 3.32 13.79
C SER A 151 4.00 2.36 14.44
N LEU A 152 4.54 1.23 14.86
CA LEU A 152 3.92 0.39 15.88
C LEU A 152 4.40 0.86 17.25
N VAL A 153 3.46 1.15 18.15
CA VAL A 153 3.72 1.67 19.50
C VAL A 153 3.04 0.80 20.54
N GLU A 154 3.62 0.72 21.75
CA GLU A 154 2.93 0.15 22.89
C GLU A 154 1.81 1.07 23.36
N ASN A 155 0.77 0.51 23.97
CA ASN A 155 -0.27 1.31 24.59
C ASN A 155 0.29 2.06 25.81
N GLU A 156 0.19 3.39 25.79
CA GLU A 156 0.66 4.27 26.86
C GLU A 156 -0.33 5.43 27.03
N ASP A 157 -0.60 5.82 28.27
CA ASP A 157 -1.46 6.97 28.60
C ASP A 157 -0.61 8.25 28.69
N VAL A 158 -0.12 8.69 27.53
CA VAL A 158 0.77 9.83 27.35
C VAL A 158 0.41 10.59 26.08
N GLU A 159 0.72 11.89 26.03
CA GLU A 159 0.49 12.74 24.85
C GLU A 159 1.35 12.31 23.65
N PHE A 160 2.58 11.87 23.91
CA PHE A 160 3.51 11.36 22.90
C PHE A 160 4.04 10.00 23.32
N PHE A 161 3.96 9.02 22.43
CA PHE A 161 4.45 7.67 22.71
C PHE A 161 5.97 7.66 22.87
N ASP A 162 6.44 7.08 23.98
CA ASP A 162 7.87 6.88 24.23
C ASP A 162 8.31 5.48 23.75
N LYS A 163 7.42 4.49 23.83
CA LYS A 163 7.70 3.11 23.45
C LYS A 163 7.31 2.82 22.01
N ILE A 164 8.14 3.34 21.11
CA ILE A 164 8.06 3.07 19.68
C ILE A 164 8.80 1.76 19.37
N LEU A 165 8.08 0.76 18.86
CA LEU A 165 8.62 -0.58 18.60
C LEU A 165 9.36 -0.64 17.27
N LYS A 166 8.72 -0.14 16.22
CA LYS A 166 9.21 -0.12 14.85
C LYS A 166 8.57 1.00 14.07
N THR A 167 9.28 1.51 13.07
CA THR A 167 8.88 2.67 12.29
C THR A 167 9.22 2.48 10.82
N TRP A 168 8.31 2.89 9.95
CA TRP A 168 8.50 2.87 8.51
C TRP A 168 8.12 4.19 7.87
N PHE A 169 8.90 4.59 6.89
CA PHE A 169 8.49 5.52 5.86
C PHE A 169 7.89 4.73 4.70
N ILE A 170 6.67 5.08 4.26
CA ILE A 170 6.03 4.44 3.11
C ILE A 170 6.35 5.24 1.85
N ASP A 171 7.18 4.66 0.99
CA ASP A 171 7.48 5.25 -0.32
C ASP A 171 6.36 4.89 -1.31
N LEU A 172 5.45 5.82 -1.53
CA LEU A 172 4.32 5.64 -2.45
C LEU A 172 4.74 5.59 -3.94
N LYS A 173 5.97 5.99 -4.29
CA LYS A 173 6.48 5.90 -5.66
C LYS A 173 7.06 4.51 -5.92
N GLU A 174 7.83 4.01 -4.97
CA GLU A 174 8.41 2.66 -5.04
C GLU A 174 7.43 1.56 -4.63
N ASN A 175 6.31 1.94 -3.99
CA ASN A 175 5.33 1.04 -3.40
C ASN A 175 5.94 0.15 -2.31
N LYS A 176 6.72 0.74 -1.39
CA LYS A 176 7.48 -0.03 -0.40
C LYS A 176 7.46 0.58 1.00
N PHE A 177 7.54 -0.29 1.99
CA PHE A 177 7.95 0.08 3.33
C PHE A 177 9.46 0.26 3.39
N LYS A 178 9.92 1.41 3.90
CA LYS A 178 11.33 1.69 4.20
C LYS A 178 11.45 1.84 5.71
N GLU A 179 11.99 0.81 6.37
CA GLU A 179 12.23 0.88 7.82
C GLU A 179 13.18 2.04 8.15
N ILE A 180 12.85 2.80 9.18
CA ILE A 180 13.67 3.90 9.68
C ILE A 180 13.85 3.80 11.19
N GLU A 181 14.87 4.48 11.71
CA GLU A 181 15.15 4.47 13.15
C GLU A 181 14.05 5.22 13.93
N SER A 182 13.46 4.57 14.93
CA SER A 182 12.38 5.14 15.74
C SER A 182 12.76 6.41 16.51
N LYS A 183 14.05 6.62 16.82
CA LYS A 183 14.54 7.87 17.44
C LYS A 183 14.42 9.10 16.52
N LYS A 184 14.13 8.92 15.24
CA LYS A 184 13.98 10.01 14.26
C LYS A 184 12.53 10.49 14.14
N VAL A 185 11.61 9.89 14.88
CA VAL A 185 10.18 10.19 14.79
C VAL A 185 9.59 10.62 16.11
N LYS A 186 8.48 11.35 16.02
CA LYS A 186 7.62 11.71 17.13
C LYS A 186 6.21 11.23 16.80
N CYS A 187 5.61 10.45 17.69
CA CYS A 187 4.28 9.86 17.49
C CYS A 187 3.33 10.44 18.54
N GLU A 188 2.33 11.20 18.09
CA GLU A 188 1.29 11.74 18.94
C GLU A 188 0.24 10.67 19.25
N ASN A 189 -0.28 10.71 20.48
CA ASN A 189 -1.40 9.90 20.88
C ASN A 189 -2.70 10.73 20.73
N GLU A 190 -3.37 10.56 19.60
CA GLU A 190 -4.61 11.29 19.28
C GLU A 190 -5.76 11.06 20.28
N TRP A 191 -5.66 10.03 21.13
CA TRP A 191 -6.65 9.70 22.15
C TRP A 191 -6.31 10.24 23.55
N PHE A 192 -5.14 10.86 23.71
CA PHE A 192 -4.73 11.36 25.02
C PHE A 192 -5.65 12.49 25.50
N GLY A 193 -6.12 12.38 26.74
CA GLY A 193 -7.05 13.35 27.34
C GLY A 193 -8.50 13.24 26.84
N TYR A 194 -8.85 12.20 26.09
CA TYR A 194 -10.24 11.91 25.72
C TYR A 194 -10.94 11.09 26.82
N ASP A 195 -11.87 11.70 27.54
CA ASP A 195 -12.53 11.10 28.72
C ASP A 195 -13.81 10.29 28.41
N GLY A 196 -14.20 10.13 27.14
CA GLY A 196 -15.41 9.39 26.73
C GLY A 196 -16.62 10.26 26.46
#